data_AF-A0A9W2Y408-F1
#
_entry.id   AF-A0A9W2Y408-F1
#
_cell.length_a   1.000
_cell.length_b   1.000
_cell.length_c   1.000
_cell.angle_alpha   90.00
_cell.angle_beta   90.00
_cell.angle_gamma   90.00
#
_symmetry.space_group_name_H-M   'P 1'
#
loop_
_entity.id
_entity.type
_entity.pdbx_description
1 polymer ?
#
loop_
_entity_poly.entity_id
_entity_poly.type
_entity_poly.pdbx_seq_one_letter_code
_entity_poly.pdbx_strand_id
1 'polypeptide(L)'
;MDSNNTPCSEFMDLDLDTSASNINGSKQEKQLSAPQRRYYSFCRRKSFAAFVASKADGGESWCCCGETFKEHAAIHKHVAKTHDSEVKQLTQATYKHLLSQLEEDPEAQQQNQHDVKPVDISAWIPDISHISKEELQSGSGTVLLYYCYCLVEDPHIICEWQKALCEALHLTGKVRVATEGINGTVGGSNVATSLYINAMCSHPVFKMDREDFKTSDGGAECFTGLRVGVYKEIVPMGVNPDVISYKLAGVHLEPDEFHKQVEALLAKGDLCNDTVLLDCRNFYESKIGQFTQCLAPNIRKFSYFPDYVDQNLELFREKKVLMYCTGGIRCERGSAYLCSKNVCKEVYQLKGGIHKYLERFPEGFYRGKLFVFDERYTISSNQDVISDCRYCGLPWDHYELCSTQFCCQLVLSCPSCRQNGHTACCPTCQTKGQTSTDPRHKEECECTDGRPRIPQDV
;
A
#
# COMPACT_ATOMS: atom_id res chain seq x y z
N MET A 1 29.82 -5.39 34.27
CA MET A 1 28.90 -4.33 34.72
C MET A 1 28.29 -3.74 33.46
N ASP A 2 27.00 -4.04 33.33
CA ASP A 2 25.96 -3.48 32.46
C ASP A 2 26.16 -3.50 30.94
N SER A 3 25.80 -4.66 30.39
CA SER A 3 25.45 -4.91 29.00
C SER A 3 23.91 -4.99 28.86
N ASN A 4 23.27 -3.96 28.31
CA ASN A 4 21.88 -4.02 27.87
C ASN A 4 21.81 -4.59 26.45
N ASN A 5 21.36 -5.84 26.36
CA ASN A 5 21.14 -6.57 25.12
C ASN A 5 19.66 -6.96 25.07
N THR A 6 18.92 -6.43 24.10
CA THR A 6 17.52 -6.75 23.83
C THR A 6 17.45 -7.45 22.48
N PRO A 7 16.95 -8.70 22.37
CA PRO A 7 16.69 -9.29 21.07
C PRO A 7 15.19 -9.34 20.74
N CYS A 8 14.93 -8.91 19.51
CA CYS A 8 13.99 -9.41 18.51
C CYS A 8 12.59 -9.90 18.94
N SER A 9 11.56 -9.20 18.44
CA SER A 9 10.21 -9.72 18.24
C SER A 9 9.88 -9.77 16.74
N GLU A 10 10.29 -10.84 16.07
CA GLU A 10 9.54 -11.39 14.92
C GLU A 10 8.45 -12.33 15.46
N PHE A 11 7.33 -12.50 14.75
CA PHE A 11 6.40 -13.66 14.67
C PHE A 11 5.03 -13.13 14.18
N MET A 12 4.79 -13.14 12.87
CA MET A 12 4.09 -14.20 12.12
C MET A 12 2.62 -14.43 12.53
N ASP A 13 1.74 -13.96 11.65
CA ASP A 13 0.37 -14.43 11.47
C ASP A 13 0.38 -15.93 11.17
N LEU A 14 -0.27 -16.73 12.02
CA LEU A 14 -0.67 -18.09 11.70
C LEU A 14 -2.17 -18.21 11.96
N ASP A 15 -2.94 -18.29 10.89
CA ASP A 15 -4.35 -18.67 10.91
C ASP A 15 -4.47 -20.09 11.44
N LEU A 16 -5.08 -20.23 12.62
CA LEU A 16 -5.55 -21.52 13.12
C LEU A 16 -6.88 -21.82 12.44
N ASP A 17 -6.83 -22.77 11.50
CA ASP A 17 -7.95 -23.50 10.92
C ASP A 17 -9.09 -23.72 11.92
N THR A 18 -10.21 -23.01 11.70
CA THR A 18 -11.51 -23.35 12.28
C THR A 18 -12.13 -24.51 11.49
N SER A 19 -11.50 -25.68 11.55
CA SER A 19 -12.05 -26.93 11.03
C SER A 19 -11.85 -28.06 12.05
N ALA A 20 -12.30 -27.83 13.28
CA ALA A 20 -12.62 -28.91 14.21
C ALA A 20 -13.92 -28.57 14.93
N SER A 21 -14.96 -29.30 14.54
CA SER A 21 -16.22 -29.46 15.25
C SER A 21 -16.01 -29.61 16.76
N ASN A 22 -16.38 -28.57 17.52
CA ASN A 22 -16.94 -28.73 18.85
C ASN A 22 -17.89 -27.56 19.13
N ILE A 23 -19.18 -27.90 19.04
CA ILE A 23 -20.30 -27.10 19.53
C ILE A 23 -20.11 -26.93 21.03
N ASN A 24 -19.62 -25.76 21.45
CA ASN A 24 -19.91 -25.13 22.76
C ASN A 24 -19.21 -23.77 22.86
N GLY A 25 -19.69 -22.79 22.07
CA GLY A 25 -19.46 -21.39 22.39
C GLY A 25 -20.10 -21.09 23.75
N SER A 26 -19.31 -20.55 24.69
CA SER A 26 -19.80 -20.15 26.02
C SER A 26 -21.05 -19.27 25.87
N LYS A 27 -22.03 -19.44 26.77
CA LYS A 27 -23.27 -18.63 26.82
C LYS A 27 -23.00 -17.12 26.76
N GLN A 28 -21.80 -16.67 27.13
CA GLN A 28 -21.39 -15.26 27.18
C GLN A 28 -20.99 -14.66 25.81
N GLU A 29 -20.31 -15.42 24.92
CA GLU A 29 -19.89 -14.93 23.58
C GLU A 29 -21.09 -14.67 22.66
N LYS A 30 -22.18 -15.43 22.85
CA LYS A 30 -23.42 -15.30 22.07
C LYS A 30 -24.25 -14.07 22.47
N GLN A 31 -23.96 -13.42 23.60
CA GLN A 31 -24.67 -12.23 24.08
C GLN A 31 -23.99 -10.90 23.68
N LEU A 32 -22.83 -10.95 23.00
CA LEU A 32 -22.06 -9.75 22.61
C LEU A 32 -22.50 -9.20 21.24
N SER A 33 -22.57 -7.87 21.11
CA SER A 33 -22.80 -7.19 19.84
C SER A 33 -21.69 -7.48 18.81
N ALA A 34 -21.94 -7.25 17.52
CA ALA A 34 -20.96 -7.54 16.46
C ALA A 34 -19.60 -6.83 16.65
N PRO A 35 -19.54 -5.55 17.08
CA PRO A 35 -18.28 -4.89 17.42
C PRO A 35 -17.58 -5.51 18.64
N GLN A 36 -18.34 -5.81 19.71
CA GLN A 36 -17.82 -6.42 20.94
C GLN A 36 -17.23 -7.81 20.69
N ARG A 37 -17.80 -8.58 19.76
CA ARG A 37 -17.24 -9.88 19.33
C ARG A 37 -15.87 -9.74 18.68
N ARG A 38 -15.61 -8.65 17.93
CA ARG A 38 -14.29 -8.38 17.33
C ARG A 38 -13.24 -8.09 18.41
N TYR A 39 -13.58 -7.25 19.38
CA TYR A 39 -12.69 -6.95 20.51
C TYR A 39 -12.41 -8.19 21.37
N TYR A 40 -13.44 -8.97 21.67
CA TYR A 40 -13.28 -10.22 22.42
C TYR A 40 -12.39 -11.23 21.69
N SER A 41 -12.56 -11.39 20.37
CA SER A 41 -11.71 -12.23 19.53
C SER A 41 -10.25 -11.77 19.50
N PHE A 42 -10.02 -10.45 19.46
CA PHE A 42 -8.69 -9.86 19.61
C PHE A 42 -8.06 -10.18 20.98
N CYS A 43 -8.79 -9.94 22.08
CA CYS A 43 -8.34 -10.27 23.43
C CYS A 43 -8.02 -11.76 23.58
N ARG A 44 -8.79 -12.64 22.93
CA ARG A 44 -8.58 -14.09 22.97
C ARG A 44 -7.27 -14.50 22.31
N ARG A 45 -6.96 -13.96 21.13
CA ARG A 45 -5.69 -14.22 20.43
C ARG A 45 -4.49 -13.75 21.26
N LYS A 46 -4.58 -12.53 21.81
CA LYS A 46 -3.53 -11.96 22.67
C LYS A 46 -3.32 -12.79 23.95
N SER A 47 -4.40 -13.20 24.60
CA SER A 47 -4.35 -14.01 25.83
C SER A 47 -3.80 -15.40 25.57
N PHE A 48 -4.17 -16.04 24.46
CA PHE A 48 -3.65 -17.33 24.06
C PHE A 48 -2.15 -17.27 23.79
N ALA A 49 -1.69 -16.28 23.01
CA ALA A 49 -0.27 -16.08 22.72
C ALA A 49 0.54 -15.80 23.99
N ALA A 50 0.05 -14.93 24.88
CA ALA A 50 0.69 -14.63 26.15
C ALA A 50 0.77 -15.87 27.06
N PHE A 51 -0.28 -16.71 27.08
CA PHE A 51 -0.28 -17.95 27.84
C PHE A 51 0.77 -18.94 27.31
N VAL A 52 0.87 -19.12 26.00
CA VAL A 52 1.91 -19.96 25.38
C VAL A 52 3.30 -19.42 25.70
N ALA A 53 3.51 -18.11 25.55
CA ALA A 53 4.79 -17.47 25.88
C ALA A 53 5.19 -17.66 27.35
N SER A 54 4.23 -17.67 28.28
CA SER A 54 4.50 -17.92 29.71
C SER A 54 5.03 -19.33 30.01
N LYS A 55 4.95 -20.25 29.05
CA LYS A 55 5.47 -21.62 29.17
C LYS A 55 6.86 -21.80 28.56
N ALA A 56 7.47 -20.74 28.02
CA ALA A 56 8.82 -20.80 27.46
C ALA A 56 9.86 -20.96 28.59
N ASP A 57 10.80 -21.90 28.41
CA ASP A 57 11.83 -22.24 29.41
C ASP A 57 13.15 -21.48 29.18
N GLY A 58 13.08 -20.24 28.67
CA GLY A 58 14.25 -19.40 28.40
C GLY A 58 15.12 -19.83 27.20
N GLY A 59 14.72 -20.85 26.44
CA GLY A 59 15.31 -21.29 25.17
C GLY A 59 14.26 -21.55 24.07
N GLU A 60 14.59 -22.31 23.02
CA GLU A 60 13.66 -22.68 21.92
C GLU A 60 12.66 -23.80 22.28
N SER A 61 12.25 -23.91 23.55
CA SER A 61 11.32 -24.95 24.00
C SER A 61 10.34 -24.44 25.05
N TRP A 62 9.15 -25.07 25.08
CA TRP A 62 8.10 -24.80 26.03
C TRP A 62 7.91 -25.98 26.98
N CYS A 63 7.66 -25.70 28.26
CA CYS A 63 7.38 -26.71 29.28
C CYS A 63 5.99 -26.45 29.88
N CYS A 64 5.06 -27.38 29.70
CA CYS A 64 3.69 -27.25 30.17
C CYS A 64 3.13 -28.60 30.63
N CYS A 65 2.46 -28.65 31.78
CA CYS A 65 1.92 -29.89 32.38
C CYS A 65 2.93 -31.05 32.55
N GLY A 66 4.23 -30.73 32.70
CA GLY A 66 5.29 -31.73 32.80
C GLY A 66 5.76 -32.31 31.45
N GLU A 67 5.22 -31.81 30.33
CA GLU A 67 5.64 -32.14 28.97
C GLU A 67 6.52 -31.02 28.39
N THR A 68 7.53 -31.39 27.59
CA THR A 68 8.39 -30.46 26.86
C THR A 68 8.06 -30.48 25.37
N PHE A 69 7.84 -29.29 24.80
CA PHE A 69 7.51 -29.07 23.40
C PHE A 69 8.63 -28.29 22.71
N LYS A 70 9.09 -28.78 21.56
CA LYS A 70 10.08 -28.08 20.71
C LYS A 70 9.45 -27.44 19.48
N GLU A 71 8.22 -27.83 19.15
CA GLU A 71 7.49 -27.28 18.02
C GLU A 71 6.34 -26.39 18.49
N HIS A 72 6.25 -25.21 17.89
CA HIS A 72 5.23 -24.20 18.20
C HIS A 72 3.79 -24.75 18.01
N ALA A 73 3.57 -25.55 16.95
CA ALA A 73 2.28 -26.17 16.68
C ALA A 73 1.86 -27.16 17.77
N ALA A 74 2.82 -27.88 18.36
CA ALA A 74 2.55 -28.89 19.39
C ALA A 74 2.11 -28.25 20.71
N ILE A 75 2.81 -27.19 21.16
CA ILE A 75 2.41 -26.44 22.36
C ILE A 75 1.08 -25.72 22.16
N HIS A 76 0.81 -25.15 20.97
CA HIS A 76 -0.47 -24.54 20.64
C HIS A 76 -1.63 -25.55 20.75
N LYS A 77 -1.46 -26.74 20.19
CA LYS A 77 -2.47 -27.80 20.27
C LYS A 77 -2.69 -28.27 21.71
N HIS A 78 -1.62 -28.37 22.51
CA HIS A 78 -1.71 -28.70 23.93
C HIS A 78 -2.48 -27.62 24.71
N VAL A 79 -2.10 -26.34 24.58
CA VAL A 79 -2.76 -25.22 25.27
C VAL A 79 -4.24 -25.10 24.87
N ALA A 80 -4.56 -25.25 23.59
CA ALA A 80 -5.94 -25.21 23.11
C ALA A 80 -6.81 -26.34 23.66
N LYS A 81 -6.22 -27.51 23.97
CA LYS A 81 -6.95 -28.68 24.47
C LYS A 81 -7.01 -28.73 26.00
N THR A 82 -5.90 -28.41 26.66
CA THR A 82 -5.69 -28.63 28.11
C THR A 82 -5.97 -27.37 28.92
N HIS A 83 -5.76 -26.18 28.35
CA HIS A 83 -5.81 -24.90 29.07
C HIS A 83 -6.89 -23.92 28.55
N ASP A 84 -7.92 -24.42 27.86
CA ASP A 84 -8.99 -23.59 27.29
C ASP A 84 -9.72 -22.75 28.36
N SER A 85 -9.91 -23.30 29.56
CA SER A 85 -10.54 -22.59 30.69
C SER A 85 -9.68 -21.44 31.21
N GLU A 86 -8.38 -21.63 31.39
CA GLU A 86 -7.47 -20.58 31.88
C GLU A 86 -7.28 -19.49 30.82
N VAL A 87 -7.16 -19.86 29.55
CA VAL A 87 -7.09 -18.88 28.45
C VAL A 87 -8.38 -18.08 28.36
N LYS A 88 -9.55 -18.69 28.58
CA LYS A 88 -10.83 -17.96 28.63
C LYS A 88 -10.91 -16.97 29.79
N GLN A 89 -10.42 -17.36 30.98
CA GLN A 89 -10.37 -16.45 32.12
C GLN A 89 -9.43 -15.26 31.85
N LEU A 90 -8.24 -15.52 31.30
CA LEU A 90 -7.29 -14.47 30.91
C LEU A 90 -7.87 -13.56 29.82
N THR A 91 -8.58 -14.14 28.85
CA THR A 91 -9.31 -13.40 27.81
C THR A 91 -10.34 -12.47 28.41
N GLN A 92 -11.13 -12.95 29.38
CA GLN A 92 -12.17 -12.16 30.04
C GLN A 92 -11.58 -11.03 30.90
N ALA A 93 -10.48 -11.29 31.62
CA ALA A 93 -9.77 -10.27 32.37
C ALA A 93 -9.19 -9.19 31.44
N THR A 94 -8.53 -9.62 30.36
CA THR A 94 -7.97 -8.71 29.34
C THR A 94 -9.06 -7.89 28.65
N TYR A 95 -10.20 -8.51 28.36
CA TYR A 95 -11.35 -7.83 27.75
C TYR A 95 -11.99 -6.81 28.70
N LYS A 96 -12.16 -7.16 29.99
CA LYS A 96 -12.65 -6.21 31.00
C LYS A 96 -11.69 -5.05 31.21
N HIS A 97 -10.38 -5.32 31.23
CA HIS A 97 -9.37 -4.26 31.35
C HIS A 97 -9.33 -3.37 30.12
N LEU A 98 -9.47 -3.94 28.91
CA LEU A 98 -9.60 -3.17 27.69
C LEU A 98 -10.87 -2.30 27.70
N LEU A 99 -11.99 -2.82 28.19
CA LEU A 99 -13.22 -2.04 28.36
C LEU A 99 -13.08 -0.95 29.41
N SER A 100 -12.44 -1.21 30.56
CA SER A 100 -12.21 -0.17 31.57
C SER A 100 -11.25 0.92 31.08
N GLN A 101 -10.23 0.57 30.28
CA GLN A 101 -9.37 1.56 29.62
C GLN A 101 -10.12 2.37 28.55
N LEU A 102 -11.10 1.77 27.89
CA LEU A 102 -12.03 2.47 27.00
C LEU A 102 -13.12 3.25 27.76
N GLU A 103 -13.27 3.09 29.08
CA GLU A 103 -14.25 3.82 29.90
C GLU A 103 -13.59 4.90 30.78
N GLU A 104 -12.31 4.74 31.14
CA GLU A 104 -11.49 5.70 31.90
C GLU A 104 -10.72 6.70 31.02
N ASP A 105 -10.81 6.57 29.70
CA ASP A 105 -10.41 7.61 28.75
C ASP A 105 -11.48 8.72 28.74
N PRO A 106 -11.17 9.98 29.14
CA PRO A 106 -12.13 11.08 29.11
C PRO A 106 -12.74 11.33 27.72
N GLU A 107 -12.11 10.80 26.67
CA GLU A 107 -12.56 10.91 25.27
C GLU A 107 -13.63 9.86 24.87
N ALA A 108 -13.81 8.78 25.63
CA ALA A 108 -14.73 7.71 25.25
C ALA A 108 -16.15 7.88 25.80
N GLN A 109 -16.36 8.71 26.83
CA GLN A 109 -17.71 9.12 27.27
C GLN A 109 -18.29 10.28 26.44
N GLN A 110 -17.52 10.87 25.51
CA GLN A 110 -18.04 11.83 24.54
C GLN A 110 -18.42 11.20 23.19
N GLN A 111 -18.27 9.88 22.99
CA GLN A 111 -18.64 9.21 21.74
C GLN A 111 -20.14 8.88 21.58
N ASN A 112 -21.01 9.37 22.46
CA ASN A 112 -22.47 9.41 22.21
C ASN A 112 -23.09 10.81 22.30
N GLN A 113 -22.27 11.86 22.46
CA GLN A 113 -22.69 13.26 22.46
C GLN A 113 -21.49 14.19 22.27
N HIS A 114 -20.67 13.94 21.25
CA HIS A 114 -19.78 14.99 20.75
C HIS A 114 -20.64 15.91 19.89
N ASP A 115 -21.03 17.03 20.49
CA ASP A 115 -21.35 18.27 19.79
C ASP A 115 -20.06 18.76 19.11
N VAL A 116 -19.56 18.01 18.11
CA VAL A 116 -18.62 18.56 17.13
C VAL A 116 -19.45 19.62 16.44
N LYS A 117 -19.18 20.89 16.72
CA LYS A 117 -19.70 21.96 15.87
C LYS A 117 -19.40 21.53 14.45
N PRO A 118 -20.41 21.31 13.58
CA PRO A 118 -20.15 20.87 12.22
C PRO A 118 -19.20 21.87 11.61
N VAL A 119 -17.98 21.43 11.31
CA VAL A 119 -17.03 22.27 10.59
C VAL A 119 -17.65 22.49 9.23
N ASP A 120 -17.93 23.75 8.93
CA ASP A 120 -18.64 24.12 7.72
C ASP A 120 -17.72 23.94 6.51
N ILE A 121 -17.75 22.73 5.95
CA ILE A 121 -17.00 22.40 4.73
C ILE A 121 -17.55 23.15 3.51
N SER A 122 -18.75 23.77 3.59
CA SER A 122 -19.34 24.50 2.46
C SER A 122 -18.49 25.70 2.06
N ALA A 123 -17.73 26.28 3.00
CA ALA A 123 -16.77 27.33 2.72
C ALA A 123 -15.63 26.91 1.78
N TRP A 124 -15.39 25.60 1.62
CA TRP A 124 -14.36 25.04 0.73
C TRP A 124 -14.95 24.34 -0.50
N ILE A 125 -16.26 24.41 -0.70
CA ILE A 125 -16.92 23.93 -1.91
C ILE A 125 -17.08 25.12 -2.85
N PRO A 126 -16.57 25.03 -4.11
CA PRO A 126 -16.73 26.12 -5.06
C PRO A 126 -18.20 26.33 -5.43
N ASP A 127 -18.60 27.57 -5.66
CA ASP A 127 -19.91 27.88 -6.23
C ASP A 127 -19.94 27.40 -7.70
N ILE A 128 -20.74 26.37 -7.97
CA ILE A 128 -20.93 25.78 -9.29
C ILE A 128 -22.33 26.08 -9.86
N SER A 129 -23.10 26.98 -9.24
CA SER A 129 -24.49 27.28 -9.64
C SER A 129 -24.60 27.83 -11.08
N HIS A 130 -23.52 28.41 -11.59
CA HIS A 130 -23.42 28.97 -12.93
C HIS A 130 -22.94 27.96 -14.00
N ILE A 131 -22.60 26.74 -13.61
CA ILE A 131 -22.05 25.71 -14.48
C ILE A 131 -23.11 24.65 -14.74
N SER A 132 -23.36 24.33 -16.01
CA SER A 132 -24.33 23.29 -16.35
C SER A 132 -23.81 21.90 -15.98
N LYS A 133 -24.74 20.97 -15.76
CA LYS A 133 -24.41 19.57 -15.50
C LYS A 133 -23.68 18.94 -16.69
N GLU A 134 -24.06 19.32 -17.90
CA GLU A 134 -23.43 18.87 -19.15
C GLU A 134 -21.97 19.30 -19.19
N GLU A 135 -21.62 20.52 -18.79
CA GLU A 135 -20.22 20.99 -18.72
C GLU A 135 -19.38 20.23 -17.69
N LEU A 136 -19.98 19.81 -16.57
CA LEU A 136 -19.28 19.02 -15.55
C LEU A 136 -19.05 17.57 -15.97
N GLN A 137 -19.92 17.00 -16.81
CA GLN A 137 -19.92 15.57 -17.12
C GLN A 137 -19.44 15.22 -18.54
N SER A 138 -19.56 16.15 -19.49
CA SER A 138 -19.35 15.89 -20.92
C SER A 138 -18.11 16.60 -21.45
N GLY A 139 -17.51 16.04 -22.51
CA GLY A 139 -16.33 16.60 -23.18
C GLY A 139 -15.07 15.78 -22.95
N SER A 140 -13.92 16.32 -23.35
CA SER A 140 -12.62 15.75 -23.02
C SER A 140 -12.43 15.73 -21.51
N GLY A 141 -11.99 14.60 -20.99
CA GLY A 141 -11.68 14.44 -19.58
C GLY A 141 -10.19 14.44 -19.31
N THR A 142 -9.88 14.55 -18.02
CA THR A 142 -8.54 14.49 -17.48
C THR A 142 -8.55 13.60 -16.24
N VAL A 143 -7.47 12.85 -16.05
CA VAL A 143 -7.15 12.21 -14.77
C VAL A 143 -6.05 13.00 -14.08
N LEU A 144 -6.34 13.40 -12.85
CA LEU A 144 -5.42 14.07 -11.94
C LEU A 144 -4.73 13.05 -11.03
N LEU A 145 -3.42 13.18 -10.86
CA LEU A 145 -2.62 12.46 -9.87
C LEU A 145 -1.88 13.48 -8.99
N TYR A 146 -2.08 13.42 -7.69
CA TYR A 146 -1.49 14.38 -6.77
C TYR A 146 -1.28 13.76 -5.37
N TYR A 147 -0.41 14.37 -4.59
CA TYR A 147 -0.27 14.13 -3.17
C TYR A 147 0.27 15.38 -2.48
N CYS A 148 0.05 15.50 -1.18
CA CYS A 148 0.63 16.54 -0.34
C CYS A 148 0.89 15.96 1.04
N TYR A 149 2.17 15.88 1.43
CA TYR A 149 2.56 15.58 2.80
C TYR A 149 2.50 16.86 3.62
N CYS A 150 1.60 16.89 4.60
CA CYS A 150 1.41 17.99 5.53
C CYS A 150 0.74 17.46 6.80
N LEU A 151 0.83 18.19 7.91
CA LEU A 151 0.08 17.81 9.10
C LEU A 151 -1.40 18.13 8.88
N VAL A 152 -2.24 17.09 8.93
CA VAL A 152 -3.70 17.21 8.92
C VAL A 152 -4.20 16.87 10.31
N GLU A 153 -4.67 17.87 11.05
CA GLU A 153 -5.13 17.72 12.44
C GLU A 153 -6.32 16.75 12.54
N ASP A 154 -7.33 16.95 11.67
CA ASP A 154 -8.49 16.08 11.58
C ASP A 154 -8.68 15.55 10.15
N PRO A 155 -8.19 14.33 9.85
CA PRO A 155 -8.39 13.68 8.56
C PRO A 155 -9.85 13.43 8.19
N HIS A 156 -10.77 13.36 9.16
CA HIS A 156 -12.18 13.09 8.91
C HIS A 156 -12.86 14.30 8.27
N ILE A 157 -12.57 15.52 8.72
CA ILE A 157 -13.07 16.76 8.11
C ILE A 157 -12.63 16.86 6.64
N ILE A 158 -11.34 16.63 6.37
CA ILE A 158 -10.83 16.63 5.00
C ILE A 158 -11.47 15.52 4.16
N CYS A 159 -11.70 14.33 4.73
CA CYS A 159 -12.38 13.24 4.05
C CYS A 159 -13.82 13.60 3.66
N GLU A 160 -14.57 14.28 4.54
CA GLU A 160 -15.92 14.76 4.26
C GLU A 160 -15.93 15.83 3.18
N TRP A 161 -15.02 16.82 3.27
CA TRP A 161 -14.84 17.83 2.23
C TRP A 161 -14.53 17.20 0.88
N GLN A 162 -13.60 16.24 0.83
CA GLN A 162 -13.21 15.56 -0.41
C GLN A 162 -14.34 14.73 -1.01
N LYS A 163 -15.18 14.08 -0.20
CA LYS A 163 -16.40 13.40 -0.69
C LYS A 163 -17.35 14.39 -1.32
N ALA A 164 -17.71 15.45 -0.59
CA ALA A 164 -18.67 16.44 -1.05
C ALA A 164 -18.18 17.15 -2.33
N LEU A 165 -16.90 17.54 -2.37
CA LEU A 165 -16.28 18.18 -3.53
C LEU A 165 -16.27 17.27 -4.76
N CYS A 166 -15.83 16.02 -4.63
CA CYS A 166 -15.82 15.07 -5.75
C CYS A 166 -17.23 14.74 -6.25
N GLU A 167 -18.20 14.59 -5.34
CA GLU A 167 -19.61 14.32 -5.70
C GLU A 167 -20.24 15.50 -6.44
N ALA A 168 -20.04 16.73 -5.94
CA ALA A 168 -20.53 17.96 -6.58
C ALA A 168 -19.94 18.17 -7.98
N LEU A 169 -18.68 17.78 -8.17
CA LEU A 169 -17.96 17.89 -9.45
C LEU A 169 -18.09 16.65 -10.35
N HIS A 170 -18.88 15.65 -9.95
CA HIS A 170 -19.05 14.39 -10.67
C HIS A 170 -17.74 13.64 -10.98
N LEU A 171 -16.76 13.73 -10.06
CA LEU A 171 -15.49 13.03 -10.18
C LEU A 171 -15.60 11.60 -9.66
N THR A 172 -14.87 10.69 -10.30
CA THR A 172 -14.62 9.34 -9.78
C THR A 172 -13.14 9.18 -9.47
N GLY A 173 -12.77 8.11 -8.76
CA GLY A 173 -11.38 7.87 -8.40
C GLY A 173 -11.19 7.52 -6.93
N LYS A 174 -9.99 7.76 -6.43
CA LYS A 174 -9.58 7.36 -5.07
C LYS A 174 -8.86 8.52 -4.39
N VAL A 175 -9.28 8.83 -3.16
CA VAL A 175 -8.61 9.82 -2.30
C VAL A 175 -8.36 9.19 -0.94
N ARG A 176 -7.12 9.27 -0.48
CA ARG A 176 -6.65 8.78 0.81
C ARG A 176 -6.24 9.99 1.63
N VAL A 177 -6.82 10.12 2.81
CA VAL A 177 -6.46 11.14 3.79
C VAL A 177 -5.86 10.46 5.01
N ALA A 178 -4.79 11.02 5.56
CA ALA A 178 -4.21 10.60 6.83
C ALA A 178 -3.72 11.83 7.59
N THR A 179 -3.29 11.66 8.83
CA THR A 179 -2.68 12.76 9.62
C THR A 179 -1.40 13.30 8.96
N GLU A 180 -0.73 12.49 8.14
CA GLU A 180 0.45 12.87 7.37
C GLU A 180 0.15 13.54 6.02
N GLY A 181 -1.11 13.70 5.62
CA GLY A 181 -1.47 14.45 4.41
C GLY A 181 -2.61 13.86 3.58
N ILE A 182 -2.53 14.07 2.27
CA ILE A 182 -3.51 13.59 1.28
C ILE A 182 -2.83 13.00 0.03
N ASN A 183 -3.45 11.99 -0.56
CA ASN A 183 -3.05 11.39 -1.83
C ASN A 183 -4.30 11.09 -2.66
N GLY A 184 -4.31 11.50 -3.93
CA GLY A 184 -5.48 11.34 -4.77
C GLY A 184 -5.16 10.99 -6.22
N THR A 185 -6.06 10.21 -6.80
CA THR A 185 -6.17 10.03 -8.24
C THR A 185 -7.64 10.12 -8.62
N VAL A 186 -8.02 11.19 -9.30
CA VAL A 186 -9.43 11.49 -9.65
C VAL A 186 -9.57 11.82 -11.12
N GLY A 187 -10.68 11.41 -11.73
CA GLY A 187 -10.99 11.65 -13.13
C GLY A 187 -12.35 12.31 -13.33
N GLY A 188 -12.44 13.17 -14.34
CA GLY A 188 -13.67 13.84 -14.75
C GLY A 188 -13.43 14.75 -15.95
N SER A 189 -14.41 15.59 -16.28
CA SER A 189 -14.25 16.58 -17.36
C SER A 189 -13.12 17.58 -17.06
N ASN A 190 -12.62 18.24 -18.11
CA ASN A 190 -11.62 19.31 -17.95
C ASN A 190 -12.11 20.46 -17.06
N VAL A 191 -13.41 20.78 -17.09
CA VAL A 191 -14.03 21.80 -16.24
C VAL A 191 -14.01 21.35 -14.78
N ALA A 192 -14.52 20.14 -14.50
CA ALA A 192 -14.59 19.58 -13.16
C ALA A 192 -13.20 19.44 -12.52
N THR A 193 -12.23 18.93 -13.26
CA THR A 193 -10.84 18.77 -12.78
C THR A 193 -10.16 20.12 -12.55
N SER A 194 -10.43 21.13 -13.38
CA SER A 194 -9.92 22.50 -13.15
C SER A 194 -10.49 23.14 -11.88
N LEU A 195 -11.79 22.95 -11.60
CA LEU A 195 -12.43 23.41 -10.37
C LEU A 195 -11.88 22.69 -9.14
N TYR A 196 -11.65 21.38 -9.26
CA TYR A 196 -11.06 20.57 -8.21
C TYR A 196 -9.65 21.05 -7.83
N ILE A 197 -8.80 21.32 -8.83
CA ILE A 197 -7.46 21.89 -8.60
C ILE A 197 -7.57 23.24 -7.87
N ASN A 198 -8.47 24.13 -8.31
CA ASN A 198 -8.65 25.43 -7.66
C ASN A 198 -9.09 25.30 -6.19
N ALA A 199 -10.03 24.39 -5.90
CA ALA A 199 -10.48 24.14 -4.54
C ALA A 199 -9.35 23.59 -3.66
N MET A 200 -8.53 22.68 -4.19
CA MET A 200 -7.35 22.16 -3.49
C MET A 200 -6.29 23.23 -3.22
N CYS A 201 -5.91 24.04 -4.22
CA CYS A 201 -4.95 25.12 -4.05
C CYS A 201 -5.44 26.23 -3.11
N SER A 202 -6.75 26.45 -3.02
CA SER A 202 -7.34 27.47 -2.14
C SER A 202 -7.49 27.01 -0.69
N HIS A 203 -7.38 25.70 -0.44
CA HIS A 203 -7.61 25.16 0.90
C HIS A 203 -6.42 25.49 1.83
N PRO A 204 -6.65 26.09 3.01
CA PRO A 204 -5.57 26.65 3.83
C PRO A 204 -4.55 25.64 4.36
N VAL A 205 -4.97 24.37 4.52
CA VAL A 205 -4.09 23.28 4.96
C VAL A 205 -3.11 22.87 3.85
N PHE A 206 -3.56 22.86 2.59
CA PHE A 206 -2.81 22.31 1.48
C PHE A 206 -2.12 23.45 0.74
N LYS A 207 -0.82 23.64 1.02
CA LYS A 207 0.03 24.60 0.31
C LYS A 207 0.41 24.05 -1.07
N MET A 208 -0.60 23.78 -1.90
CA MET A 208 -0.44 23.17 -3.21
C MET A 208 -0.65 24.17 -4.32
N ASP A 209 0.11 24.01 -5.40
CA ASP A 209 -0.03 24.78 -6.62
C ASP A 209 -0.50 23.87 -7.77
N ARG A 210 -0.87 24.48 -8.91
CA ARG A 210 -1.32 23.72 -10.09
C ARG A 210 -0.31 22.67 -10.56
N GLU A 211 0.99 22.92 -10.39
CA GLU A 211 2.07 22.02 -10.79
C GLU A 211 2.15 20.71 -9.99
N ASP A 212 1.54 20.67 -8.80
CA ASP A 212 1.48 19.46 -7.98
C ASP A 212 0.55 18.40 -8.57
N PHE A 213 -0.39 18.84 -9.42
CA PHE A 213 -1.36 18.01 -10.11
C PHE A 213 -0.79 17.55 -11.45
N LYS A 214 -0.45 16.27 -11.52
CA LYS A 214 -0.04 15.60 -12.75
C LYS A 214 -1.30 15.23 -13.54
N THR A 215 -1.32 15.56 -14.83
CA THR A 215 -2.50 15.38 -15.69
C THR A 215 -2.24 14.38 -16.80
N SER A 216 -3.23 13.56 -17.12
CA SER A 216 -3.21 12.64 -18.26
C SER A 216 -4.59 12.52 -18.90
N ASP A 217 -4.64 12.19 -20.19
CA ASP A 217 -5.89 11.96 -20.93
C ASP A 217 -6.69 10.81 -20.31
N GLY A 218 -8.00 11.02 -20.12
CA GLY A 218 -8.92 10.03 -19.54
C GLY A 218 -10.17 10.73 -19.02
N GLY A 219 -10.71 10.28 -17.88
CA GLY A 219 -11.91 10.88 -17.31
C GLY A 219 -12.51 10.05 -16.18
N ALA A 220 -13.78 10.30 -15.88
CA ALA A 220 -14.49 9.59 -14.82
C ALA A 220 -14.66 8.09 -15.13
N GLU A 221 -14.69 7.72 -16.41
CA GLU A 221 -14.79 6.35 -16.91
C GLU A 221 -13.55 5.50 -16.63
N CYS A 222 -12.41 6.12 -16.28
CA CYS A 222 -11.19 5.42 -15.90
C CYS A 222 -11.30 4.73 -14.54
N PHE A 223 -12.35 4.98 -13.76
CA PHE A 223 -12.54 4.43 -12.42
C PHE A 223 -13.94 3.82 -12.27
N THR A 224 -14.01 2.70 -11.54
CA THR A 224 -15.28 2.03 -11.20
C THR A 224 -16.21 2.86 -10.30
N GLY A 225 -15.71 3.95 -9.69
CA GLY A 225 -16.47 4.83 -8.82
C GLY A 225 -15.56 5.68 -7.93
N LEU A 226 -16.16 6.49 -7.05
CA LEU A 226 -15.44 7.31 -6.08
C LEU A 226 -15.18 6.53 -4.78
N ARG A 227 -13.96 6.61 -4.26
CA ARG A 227 -13.58 6.08 -2.94
C ARG A 227 -12.74 7.10 -2.19
N VAL A 228 -13.32 7.71 -1.17
CA VAL A 228 -12.62 8.65 -0.28
C VAL A 228 -12.62 8.06 1.12
N GLY A 229 -11.44 7.97 1.74
CA GLY A 229 -11.31 7.35 3.06
C GLY A 229 -10.17 7.90 3.89
N VAL A 230 -10.34 7.81 5.21
CA VAL A 230 -9.28 8.04 6.19
C VAL A 230 -8.48 6.76 6.40
N TYR A 231 -7.16 6.89 6.40
CA TYR A 231 -6.21 5.80 6.56
C TYR A 231 -5.08 6.21 7.51
N LYS A 232 -4.29 5.22 7.95
CA LYS A 232 -3.07 5.48 8.73
C LYS A 232 -1.96 6.13 7.91
N GLU A 233 -1.87 5.73 6.63
CA GLU A 233 -0.86 6.22 5.70
C GLU A 233 -1.53 6.59 4.37
N ILE A 234 -1.10 7.72 3.78
CA ILE A 234 -1.57 8.13 2.45
C ILE A 234 -1.00 7.26 1.33
N VAL A 235 0.14 6.61 1.58
CA VAL A 235 0.68 5.48 0.82
C VAL A 235 1.16 4.40 1.80
N PRO A 236 0.61 3.17 1.76
CA PRO A 236 0.97 2.15 2.75
C PRO A 236 2.41 1.66 2.58
N MET A 237 3.33 2.12 3.43
CA MET A 237 4.66 1.56 3.60
C MET A 237 4.69 0.52 4.72
N GLY A 238 3.69 0.49 5.60
CA GLY A 238 3.63 -0.48 6.70
C GLY A 238 4.49 -0.08 7.90
N VAL A 239 5.05 1.13 7.90
CA VAL A 239 5.80 1.71 9.02
C VAL A 239 4.97 2.85 9.60
N ASN A 240 4.87 2.96 10.92
CA ASN A 240 4.10 4.05 11.53
C ASN A 240 4.73 5.42 11.16
N PRO A 241 3.97 6.39 10.63
CA PRO A 241 4.44 7.75 10.41
C PRO A 241 5.07 8.47 11.60
N ASP A 242 4.68 8.09 12.83
CA ASP A 242 5.27 8.63 14.06
C ASP A 242 6.70 8.09 14.30
N VAL A 243 7.02 6.93 13.72
CA VAL A 243 8.35 6.31 13.83
C VAL A 243 9.26 6.82 12.72
N ILE A 244 8.78 6.82 11.47
CA ILE A 244 9.53 7.33 10.31
C ILE A 244 8.69 8.41 9.61
N SER A 245 9.06 9.66 9.87
CA SER A 245 8.42 10.81 9.24
C SER A 245 8.90 11.01 7.81
N TYR A 246 8.00 11.41 6.92
CA TYR A 246 8.35 11.90 5.57
C TYR A 246 9.33 13.08 5.59
N LYS A 247 9.44 13.81 6.72
CA LYS A 247 10.37 14.93 6.87
C LYS A 247 11.85 14.52 6.85
N LEU A 248 12.15 13.22 6.99
CA LEU A 248 13.49 12.65 6.88
C LEU A 248 13.83 12.23 5.43
N ALA A 249 12.97 12.59 4.48
CA ALA A 249 13.16 12.27 3.07
C ALA A 249 14.52 12.73 2.53
N GLY A 250 15.01 11.99 1.54
CA GLY A 250 16.23 12.32 0.81
C GLY A 250 16.08 13.61 -0.01
N VAL A 251 17.19 14.08 -0.58
CA VAL A 251 17.24 15.33 -1.33
C VAL A 251 16.45 15.21 -2.63
N HIS A 252 15.48 16.11 -2.84
CA HIS A 252 14.75 16.20 -4.09
C HIS A 252 15.65 16.73 -5.22
N LEU A 253 15.70 15.99 -6.32
CA LEU A 253 16.31 16.44 -7.57
C LEU A 253 15.20 16.82 -8.55
N GLU A 254 15.33 17.99 -9.17
CA GLU A 254 14.50 18.36 -10.31
C GLU A 254 14.77 17.41 -11.49
N PRO A 255 13.82 17.24 -12.44
CA PRO A 255 13.98 16.33 -13.57
C PRO A 255 15.31 16.49 -14.33
N ASP A 256 15.75 17.73 -14.58
CA ASP A 256 17.01 18.03 -15.27
C ASP A 256 18.26 17.58 -14.48
N GLU A 257 18.22 17.69 -13.15
CA GLU A 257 19.32 17.25 -12.28
C GLU A 257 19.37 15.73 -12.18
N PHE A 258 18.19 15.10 -12.02
CA PHE A 258 18.07 13.65 -12.01
C PHE A 258 18.54 13.04 -13.33
N HIS A 259 18.15 13.64 -14.47
CA HIS A 259 18.60 13.22 -15.79
C HIS A 259 20.13 13.18 -15.90
N LYS A 260 20.82 14.23 -15.43
CA LYS A 260 22.28 14.30 -15.42
C LYS A 260 22.91 13.23 -14.52
N GLN A 261 22.31 12.94 -13.37
CA GLN A 261 22.81 11.86 -12.49
C GLN A 261 22.66 10.49 -13.15
N VAL A 262 21.53 10.23 -13.82
CA VAL A 262 21.32 8.99 -14.58
C VAL A 262 22.28 8.91 -15.79
N GLU A 263 22.46 9.99 -16.53
CA GLU A 263 23.42 10.05 -17.64
C GLU A 263 24.85 9.71 -17.16
N ALA A 264 25.28 10.30 -16.05
CA ALA A 264 26.59 10.03 -15.45
C ALA A 264 26.73 8.57 -14.95
N LEU A 265 25.66 7.98 -14.42
CA LEU A 265 25.61 6.57 -14.06
C LEU A 265 25.81 5.68 -15.29
N LEU A 266 25.02 5.91 -16.34
CA LEU A 266 25.07 5.11 -17.57
C LEU A 266 26.41 5.26 -18.30
N ALA A 267 27.02 6.45 -18.28
CA ALA A 267 28.33 6.70 -18.87
C ALA A 267 29.45 5.89 -18.21
N LYS A 268 29.32 5.56 -16.91
CA LYS A 268 30.25 4.67 -16.20
C LYS A 268 29.98 3.19 -16.47
N GLY A 269 28.74 2.82 -16.83
CA GLY A 269 28.33 1.44 -17.09
C GLY A 269 28.61 0.50 -15.91
N ASP A 270 29.01 -0.75 -16.21
CA ASP A 270 29.26 -1.80 -15.21
C ASP A 270 30.43 -1.48 -14.24
N LEU A 271 31.22 -0.43 -14.51
CA LEU A 271 32.27 0.04 -13.61
C LEU A 271 31.72 0.89 -12.45
N CYS A 272 30.46 1.30 -12.51
CA CYS A 272 29.82 2.07 -11.44
C CYS A 272 29.38 1.15 -10.29
N ASN A 273 30.09 1.23 -9.17
CA ASN A 273 29.71 0.58 -7.92
C ASN A 273 29.30 1.58 -6.82
N ASP A 274 29.42 2.89 -7.09
CA ASP A 274 29.22 3.97 -6.13
C ASP A 274 27.80 4.56 -6.14
N THR A 275 26.98 4.22 -7.13
CA THR A 275 25.63 4.77 -7.31
C THR A 275 24.60 3.67 -7.60
N VAL A 276 23.42 3.75 -6.98
CA VAL A 276 22.28 2.86 -7.21
C VAL A 276 21.10 3.68 -7.70
N LEU A 277 20.55 3.32 -8.86
CA LEU A 277 19.28 3.84 -9.34
C LEU A 277 18.16 2.90 -8.90
N LEU A 278 17.35 3.31 -7.92
CA LEU A 278 16.40 2.45 -7.22
C LEU A 278 14.95 2.74 -7.63
N ASP A 279 14.27 1.75 -8.21
CA ASP A 279 12.83 1.79 -8.44
C ASP A 279 12.08 1.43 -7.15
N CYS A 280 11.25 2.34 -6.64
CA CYS A 280 10.44 2.11 -5.43
C CYS A 280 9.06 1.50 -5.74
N ARG A 281 8.85 1.06 -6.99
CA ARG A 281 7.56 0.54 -7.43
C ARG A 281 7.39 -0.95 -7.19
N ASN A 282 6.16 -1.44 -7.36
CA ASN A 282 5.92 -2.88 -7.32
C ASN A 282 6.41 -3.53 -8.62
N PHE A 283 6.77 -4.81 -8.57
CA PHE A 283 7.35 -5.52 -9.70
C PHE A 283 6.54 -5.41 -11.01
N TYR A 284 5.20 -5.39 -10.95
CA TYR A 284 4.36 -5.31 -12.16
C TYR A 284 4.45 -3.95 -12.83
N GLU A 285 4.80 -2.90 -12.09
CA GLU A 285 4.99 -1.57 -12.64
C GLU A 285 6.33 -1.51 -13.37
N SER A 286 7.39 -1.98 -12.73
CA SER A 286 8.75 -2.04 -13.30
C SER A 286 8.84 -3.00 -14.49
N LYS A 287 8.05 -4.07 -14.49
CA LYS A 287 8.07 -5.08 -15.55
C LYS A 287 7.75 -4.52 -16.92
N ILE A 288 6.87 -3.52 -17.02
CA ILE A 288 6.43 -2.94 -18.31
C ILE A 288 7.08 -1.58 -18.62
N GLY A 289 7.79 -0.99 -17.66
CA GLY A 289 8.59 0.20 -17.91
C GLY A 289 9.46 0.55 -16.72
N GLN A 290 10.70 0.94 -16.96
CA GLN A 290 11.68 1.29 -15.92
C GLN A 290 12.84 2.11 -16.53
N PHE A 291 13.65 2.74 -15.68
CA PHE A 291 14.91 3.32 -16.14
C PHE A 291 15.93 2.24 -16.52
N THR A 292 16.76 2.51 -17.53
CA THR A 292 17.87 1.61 -17.87
C THR A 292 18.85 1.48 -16.69
N GLN A 293 19.36 0.27 -16.44
CA GLN A 293 20.30 -0.05 -15.35
C GLN A 293 19.81 0.31 -13.92
N CYS A 294 18.50 0.31 -13.68
CA CYS A 294 17.98 0.45 -12.33
C CYS A 294 17.96 -0.89 -11.56
N LEU A 295 18.15 -0.81 -10.25
CA LEU A 295 17.74 -1.82 -9.29
C LEU A 295 16.21 -1.72 -9.11
N ALA A 296 15.48 -2.73 -9.56
CA ALA A 296 14.03 -2.81 -9.44
C ALA A 296 13.65 -4.00 -8.53
N PRO A 297 13.42 -3.76 -7.22
CA PRO A 297 13.09 -4.82 -6.28
C PRO A 297 11.83 -5.57 -6.73
N ASN A 298 11.88 -6.90 -6.73
CA ASN A 298 10.75 -7.75 -7.10
C ASN A 298 9.66 -7.83 -5.99
N ILE A 299 9.36 -6.70 -5.36
CA ILE A 299 8.36 -6.58 -4.29
C ILE A 299 6.95 -6.51 -4.89
N ARG A 300 5.99 -7.17 -4.24
CA ARG A 300 4.58 -7.13 -4.67
C ARG A 300 3.83 -5.90 -4.17
N LYS A 301 4.20 -5.40 -3.00
CA LYS A 301 3.57 -4.28 -2.31
C LYS A 301 4.66 -3.36 -1.79
N PHE A 302 4.41 -2.06 -1.83
CA PHE A 302 5.32 -1.08 -1.23
C PHE A 302 5.51 -1.28 0.28
N SER A 303 4.54 -1.91 0.95
CA SER A 303 4.67 -2.30 2.36
C SER A 303 5.76 -3.33 2.64
N TYR A 304 6.35 -3.94 1.60
CA TYR A 304 7.46 -4.89 1.72
C TYR A 304 8.82 -4.20 1.51
N PHE A 305 8.82 -2.92 1.11
CA PHE A 305 10.03 -2.15 0.86
C PHE A 305 10.92 -2.01 2.11
N PRO A 306 10.40 -1.77 3.33
CA PRO A 306 11.22 -1.72 4.54
C PRO A 306 12.02 -3.00 4.78
N ASP A 307 11.34 -4.14 4.77
CA ASP A 307 11.93 -5.46 4.95
C ASP A 307 12.97 -5.76 3.84
N TYR A 308 12.69 -5.35 2.60
CA TYR A 308 13.64 -5.47 1.48
C TYR A 308 14.92 -4.66 1.73
N VAL A 309 14.81 -3.41 2.15
CA VAL A 309 15.97 -2.58 2.48
C VAL A 309 16.79 -3.22 3.58
N ASP A 310 16.15 -3.71 4.64
CA ASP A 310 16.83 -4.31 5.79
C ASP A 310 17.61 -5.59 5.43
N GLN A 311 17.06 -6.42 4.55
CA GLN A 311 17.71 -7.65 4.08
C GLN A 311 18.80 -7.40 3.04
N ASN A 312 18.82 -6.22 2.41
CA ASN A 312 19.75 -5.88 1.33
C ASN A 312 20.58 -4.61 1.64
N LEU A 313 20.83 -4.30 2.93
CA LEU A 313 21.53 -3.06 3.34
C LEU A 313 22.90 -2.89 2.67
N GLU A 314 23.62 -3.98 2.43
CA GLU A 314 24.94 -3.95 1.76
C GLU A 314 24.85 -3.42 0.32
N LEU A 315 23.71 -3.55 -0.36
CA LEU A 315 23.52 -2.96 -1.69
C LEU A 315 23.61 -1.44 -1.65
N PHE A 316 23.33 -0.82 -0.50
CA PHE A 316 23.22 0.63 -0.34
C PHE A 316 24.38 1.25 0.46
N ARG A 317 25.24 0.42 1.07
CA ARG A 317 26.33 0.87 1.95
C ARG A 317 27.35 1.74 1.23
N GLU A 318 27.61 2.94 1.75
CA GLU A 318 28.51 3.97 1.20
C GLU A 318 28.18 4.41 -0.24
N LYS A 319 26.99 4.07 -0.75
CA LYS A 319 26.56 4.44 -2.10
C LYS A 319 25.71 5.68 -2.10
N LYS A 320 25.73 6.38 -3.24
CA LYS A 320 24.71 7.33 -3.63
C LYS A 320 23.47 6.57 -4.12
N VAL A 321 22.28 6.92 -3.66
CA VAL A 321 21.03 6.27 -4.10
C VAL A 321 20.13 7.29 -4.79
N LEU A 322 19.75 7.03 -6.04
CA LEU A 322 18.81 7.81 -6.83
C LEU A 322 17.46 7.07 -6.86
N MET A 323 16.47 7.56 -6.12
CA MET A 323 15.18 6.88 -5.97
C MET A 323 14.12 7.49 -6.91
N TYR A 324 13.26 6.65 -7.45
CA TYR A 324 12.12 7.10 -8.23
C TYR A 324 10.89 6.20 -8.06
N CYS A 325 9.72 6.76 -8.38
CA CYS A 325 8.47 6.02 -8.54
C CYS A 325 7.55 6.80 -9.50
N THR A 326 6.30 6.35 -9.69
CA THR A 326 5.35 6.95 -10.65
C THR A 326 5.20 8.47 -10.50
N GLY A 327 4.84 8.94 -9.30
CA GLY A 327 4.52 10.35 -9.03
C GLY A 327 5.32 11.00 -7.91
N GLY A 328 6.21 10.27 -7.24
CA GLY A 328 7.06 10.77 -6.14
C GLY A 328 6.64 10.32 -4.73
N ILE A 329 5.35 10.11 -4.48
CA ILE A 329 4.82 9.84 -3.12
C ILE A 329 5.51 8.69 -2.35
N ARG A 330 5.87 7.58 -3.03
CA ARG A 330 6.58 6.46 -2.39
C ARG A 330 8.01 6.83 -2.02
N CYS A 331 8.66 7.68 -2.81
CA CYS A 331 10.03 8.09 -2.56
C CYS A 331 10.13 8.95 -1.29
N GLU A 332 9.11 9.74 -0.94
CA GLU A 332 9.11 10.52 0.31
C GLU A 332 9.33 9.63 1.53
N ARG A 333 8.55 8.55 1.61
CA ARG A 333 8.62 7.58 2.71
C ARG A 333 9.78 6.60 2.56
N GLY A 334 10.01 6.10 1.36
CA GLY A 334 11.07 5.14 1.07
C GLY A 334 12.46 5.73 1.28
N SER A 335 12.69 6.97 0.85
CA SER A 335 13.96 7.67 1.07
C SER A 335 14.15 8.00 2.55
N ALA A 336 13.10 8.46 3.25
CA ALA A 336 13.13 8.65 4.70
C ALA A 336 13.50 7.37 5.45
N TYR A 337 12.95 6.22 5.02
CA TYR A 337 13.31 4.92 5.57
C TYR A 337 14.79 4.60 5.34
N LEU A 338 15.27 4.77 4.10
CA LEU A 338 16.66 4.47 3.75
C LEU A 338 17.65 5.40 4.48
N CYS A 339 17.36 6.70 4.56
CA CYS A 339 18.11 7.67 5.36
C CYS A 339 18.21 7.25 6.83
N SER A 340 17.10 6.74 7.41
CA SER A 340 17.08 6.30 8.81
C SER A 340 18.05 5.16 9.12
N LYS A 341 18.46 4.39 8.10
CA LYS A 341 19.42 3.28 8.25
C LYS A 341 20.85 3.75 8.37
N ASN A 342 21.16 5.00 7.97
CA ASN A 342 22.50 5.58 8.05
C ASN A 342 23.60 4.72 7.40
N VAL A 343 23.28 4.03 6.30
CA VAL A 343 24.26 3.24 5.53
C VAL A 343 24.65 3.90 4.21
N CYS A 344 23.81 4.76 3.65
CA CYS A 344 24.07 5.42 2.37
C CYS A 344 24.98 6.63 2.55
N LYS A 345 25.75 6.94 1.51
CA LYS A 345 26.50 8.19 1.43
C LYS A 345 25.56 9.38 1.21
N GLU A 346 24.66 9.25 0.23
CA GLU A 346 23.66 10.26 -0.13
C GLU A 346 22.41 9.58 -0.65
N VAL A 347 21.23 10.10 -0.32
CA VAL A 347 19.94 9.63 -0.84
C VAL A 347 19.24 10.79 -1.54
N TYR A 348 18.95 10.58 -2.82
CA TYR A 348 18.25 11.52 -3.68
C TYR A 348 16.95 10.90 -4.18
N GLN A 349 15.99 11.74 -4.55
CA GLN A 349 14.74 11.31 -5.14
C GLN A 349 14.28 12.23 -6.28
N LEU A 350 13.69 11.63 -7.31
CA LEU A 350 13.13 12.36 -8.45
C LEU A 350 11.86 13.12 -8.04
N LYS A 351 11.94 14.46 -8.04
CA LYS A 351 10.78 15.32 -7.75
C LYS A 351 9.72 15.15 -8.84
N GLY A 352 8.48 14.94 -8.40
CA GLY A 352 7.34 14.68 -9.30
C GLY A 352 7.33 13.30 -9.95
N GLY A 353 8.31 12.44 -9.67
CA GLY A 353 8.39 11.07 -10.17
C GLY A 353 8.57 10.96 -11.69
N ILE A 354 8.40 9.73 -12.19
CA ILE A 354 8.52 9.41 -13.62
C ILE A 354 7.61 10.31 -14.48
N HIS A 355 6.43 10.67 -13.97
CA HIS A 355 5.50 11.55 -14.70
C HIS A 355 6.14 12.88 -15.11
N LYS A 356 6.70 13.63 -14.15
CA LYS A 356 7.38 14.91 -14.45
C LYS A 356 8.67 14.72 -15.24
N TYR A 357 9.36 13.60 -15.05
CA TYR A 357 10.53 13.26 -15.87
C TYR A 357 10.16 13.07 -17.34
N LEU A 358 9.08 12.36 -17.66
CA LEU A 358 8.64 12.11 -19.04
C LEU A 358 8.07 13.34 -19.72
N GLU A 359 7.40 14.24 -18.98
CA GLU A 359 7.02 15.55 -19.49
C GLU A 359 8.24 16.35 -19.98
N ARG A 360 9.37 16.24 -19.25
CA ARG A 360 10.60 16.97 -19.54
C ARG A 360 11.51 16.26 -20.56
N PHE A 361 11.58 14.94 -20.49
CA PHE A 361 12.46 14.06 -21.26
C PHE A 361 11.68 12.87 -21.82
N PRO A 362 10.80 13.07 -22.81
CA PRO A 362 10.00 11.98 -23.38
C PRO A 362 10.86 10.87 -23.98
N GLU A 363 11.97 11.25 -24.63
CA GLU A 363 12.98 10.34 -25.19
C GLU A 363 14.19 10.12 -24.25
N GLY A 364 13.97 10.28 -22.93
CA GLY A 364 15.02 10.20 -21.90
C GLY A 364 15.53 8.76 -21.68
N PHE A 365 15.86 8.42 -20.44
CA PHE A 365 16.40 7.10 -20.07
C PHE A 365 15.35 6.10 -19.55
N TYR A 366 14.10 6.54 -19.40
CA TYR A 366 12.99 5.64 -19.08
C TYR A 366 12.59 4.86 -20.34
N ARG A 367 12.36 3.56 -20.21
CA ARG A 367 11.99 2.65 -21.30
C ARG A 367 10.68 1.96 -20.96
N GLY A 368 9.80 1.75 -21.94
CA GLY A 368 8.52 1.08 -21.74
C GLY A 368 7.39 2.04 -21.36
N LYS A 369 6.36 1.50 -20.69
CA LYS A 369 5.15 2.24 -20.30
C LYS A 369 5.14 2.65 -18.85
N LEU A 370 4.41 3.73 -18.52
CA LEU A 370 4.22 4.14 -17.13
C LEU A 370 2.93 3.51 -16.59
N PHE A 371 3.06 2.61 -15.61
CA PHE A 371 1.91 2.00 -14.95
C PHE A 371 1.09 3.02 -14.14
N VAL A 372 -0.24 2.96 -14.25
CA VAL A 372 -1.21 3.78 -13.51
C VAL A 372 -2.27 2.92 -12.82
N PHE A 373 -2.82 3.39 -11.70
CA PHE A 373 -3.67 2.60 -10.78
C PHE A 373 -5.18 2.75 -11.05
N ASP A 374 -5.53 2.74 -12.33
CA ASP A 374 -6.87 2.89 -12.87
C ASP A 374 -7.07 1.94 -14.07
N GLU A 375 -8.27 1.92 -14.67
CA GLU A 375 -8.63 0.95 -15.72
C GLU A 375 -7.77 1.04 -16.98
N ARG A 376 -6.99 2.12 -17.16
CA ARG A 376 -6.06 2.25 -18.30
C ARG A 376 -4.84 1.34 -18.14
N TYR A 377 -4.47 0.96 -16.91
CA TYR A 377 -3.23 0.28 -16.49
C TYR A 377 -1.92 0.97 -16.84
N THR A 378 -1.85 1.69 -17.96
CA THR A 378 -0.65 2.31 -18.49
C THR A 378 -0.97 3.60 -19.19
N ILE A 379 -0.08 4.58 -19.09
CA ILE A 379 -0.02 5.71 -20.02
C ILE A 379 1.23 5.59 -20.90
N SER A 380 1.10 6.00 -22.16
CA SER A 380 2.18 5.87 -23.14
C SER A 380 3.35 6.77 -22.75
N SER A 381 4.57 6.26 -22.90
CA SER A 381 5.80 7.00 -22.60
C SER A 381 6.76 7.00 -23.77
N ASN A 382 7.01 5.84 -24.37
CA ASN A 382 7.75 5.70 -25.63
C ASN A 382 7.27 4.43 -26.34
N GLN A 383 7.92 4.08 -27.45
CA GLN A 383 7.57 2.91 -28.27
C GLN A 383 8.24 1.61 -27.80
N ASP A 384 9.07 1.66 -26.76
CA ASP A 384 9.80 0.48 -26.31
C ASP A 384 8.86 -0.51 -25.63
N VAL A 385 9.03 -1.79 -25.96
CA VAL A 385 8.35 -2.89 -25.30
C VAL A 385 9.40 -3.71 -24.57
N ILE A 386 9.50 -3.52 -23.25
CA ILE A 386 10.54 -4.14 -22.41
C ILE A 386 10.06 -5.39 -21.66
N SER A 387 8.89 -5.90 -22.02
CA SER A 387 8.27 -7.07 -21.43
C SER A 387 7.78 -8.04 -22.49
N ASP A 388 7.53 -9.27 -22.05
CA ASP A 388 7.16 -10.37 -22.93
C ASP A 388 5.80 -10.94 -22.55
N CYS A 389 5.10 -11.46 -23.54
CA CYS A 389 3.96 -12.32 -23.36
C CYS A 389 4.38 -13.53 -22.53
N ARG A 390 3.67 -13.78 -21.43
CA ARG A 390 3.95 -14.87 -20.51
C ARG A 390 3.96 -16.25 -21.17
N TYR A 391 3.23 -16.42 -22.27
CA TYR A 391 2.99 -17.72 -22.88
C TYR A 391 3.88 -18.01 -24.09
N CYS A 392 4.08 -17.04 -24.97
CA CYS A 392 4.88 -17.23 -26.19
C CYS A 392 6.23 -16.52 -26.17
N GLY A 393 6.50 -15.66 -25.19
CA GLY A 393 7.75 -14.91 -25.09
C GLY A 393 7.92 -13.78 -26.13
N LEU A 394 6.90 -13.51 -26.95
CA LEU A 394 6.95 -12.35 -27.86
C LEU A 394 6.78 -11.03 -27.09
N PRO A 395 7.38 -9.92 -27.53
CA PRO A 395 7.23 -8.62 -26.89
C PRO A 395 5.75 -8.26 -26.67
N TRP A 396 5.40 -7.93 -25.43
CA TRP A 396 4.05 -7.55 -25.02
C TRP A 396 4.05 -6.82 -23.69
N ASP A 397 3.33 -5.71 -23.60
CA ASP A 397 3.31 -4.81 -22.43
C ASP A 397 1.89 -4.39 -21.99
N HIS A 398 0.86 -5.02 -22.57
CA HIS A 398 -0.52 -4.75 -22.18
C HIS A 398 -1.01 -5.76 -21.14
N TYR A 399 -1.37 -5.24 -19.97
CA TYR A 399 -1.94 -6.03 -18.89
C TYR A 399 -3.42 -6.27 -19.07
N GLU A 400 -3.84 -7.49 -18.79
CA GLU A 400 -5.24 -7.83 -18.52
C GLU A 400 -5.35 -8.61 -17.22
N LEU A 401 -6.53 -8.59 -16.60
CA LEU A 401 -6.77 -9.42 -15.42
C LEU A 401 -6.73 -10.91 -15.78
N CYS A 402 -6.18 -11.69 -14.87
CA CYS A 402 -6.31 -13.14 -14.85
C CYS A 402 -7.80 -13.51 -14.94
N SER A 403 -8.15 -14.42 -15.84
CA SER A 403 -9.53 -14.86 -16.07
C SER A 403 -10.19 -15.50 -14.84
N THR A 404 -9.41 -15.99 -13.89
CA THR A 404 -9.90 -16.51 -12.61
C THR A 404 -10.33 -15.39 -11.66
N GLN A 405 -11.61 -15.35 -11.29
CA GLN A 405 -12.24 -14.26 -10.55
C GLN A 405 -11.60 -13.95 -9.19
N PHE A 406 -11.08 -14.94 -8.47
CA PHE A 406 -10.45 -14.72 -7.15
C PHE A 406 -9.01 -14.21 -7.22
N CYS A 407 -8.34 -14.32 -8.38
CA CYS A 407 -6.90 -14.12 -8.50
C CYS A 407 -6.51 -12.64 -8.66
N CYS A 408 -7.26 -11.90 -9.49
CA CYS A 408 -7.05 -10.47 -9.78
C CYS A 408 -5.61 -10.09 -10.18
N GLN A 409 -4.76 -11.05 -10.57
CA GLN A 409 -3.40 -10.77 -11.04
C GLN A 409 -3.41 -10.15 -12.42
N LEU A 410 -2.45 -9.26 -12.67
CA LEU A 410 -2.21 -8.71 -13.98
C LEU A 410 -1.39 -9.70 -14.83
N VAL A 411 -1.84 -9.96 -16.05
CA VAL A 411 -1.29 -10.94 -16.97
C VAL A 411 -0.90 -10.25 -18.27
N LEU A 412 0.36 -10.43 -18.67
CA LEU A 412 0.84 -10.09 -20.00
C LEU A 412 0.56 -11.27 -20.92
N SER A 413 -0.55 -11.23 -21.67
CA SER A 413 -0.89 -12.25 -22.66
C SER A 413 -1.29 -11.57 -23.96
N CYS A 414 -0.54 -11.86 -25.03
CA CYS A 414 -0.79 -11.26 -26.33
C CYS A 414 -2.10 -11.78 -26.96
N PRO A 415 -2.68 -11.09 -27.95
CA PRO A 415 -3.98 -11.43 -28.51
C PRO A 415 -4.06 -12.86 -29.04
N SER A 416 -2.99 -13.34 -29.68
CA SER A 416 -2.90 -14.72 -30.17
C SER A 416 -2.95 -15.75 -29.04
N CYS A 417 -2.20 -15.54 -27.95
CA CYS A 417 -2.24 -16.43 -26.79
C CYS A 417 -3.62 -16.41 -26.11
N ARG A 418 -4.24 -15.24 -25.95
CA ARG A 418 -5.58 -15.15 -25.35
C ARG A 418 -6.65 -15.83 -26.20
N GLN A 419 -6.57 -15.73 -27.54
CA GLN A 419 -7.44 -16.48 -28.46
C GLN A 419 -7.27 -17.99 -28.31
N ASN A 420 -6.07 -18.47 -27.97
CA ASN A 420 -5.79 -19.87 -27.66
C ASN A 420 -6.18 -20.27 -26.21
N GLY A 421 -6.89 -19.41 -25.49
CA GLY A 421 -7.37 -19.67 -24.13
C GLY A 421 -6.39 -19.32 -23.02
N HIS A 422 -5.18 -18.85 -23.34
CA HIS A 422 -4.14 -18.51 -22.37
C HIS A 422 -4.41 -17.14 -21.70
N THR A 423 -5.26 -17.15 -20.68
CA THR A 423 -5.84 -15.93 -20.06
C THR A 423 -5.56 -15.81 -18.55
N ALA A 424 -4.90 -16.80 -17.97
CA ALA A 424 -4.68 -16.90 -16.53
C ALA A 424 -3.23 -16.54 -16.12
N CYS A 425 -2.98 -16.28 -14.85
CA CYS A 425 -1.62 -16.01 -14.39
C CYS A 425 -0.77 -17.27 -14.19
N CYS A 426 -1.37 -18.44 -13.99
CA CYS A 426 -0.66 -19.71 -13.78
C CYS A 426 -1.51 -20.91 -14.24
N PRO A 427 -0.92 -22.12 -14.36
CA PRO A 427 -1.65 -23.33 -14.70
C PRO A 427 -2.84 -23.60 -13.77
N THR A 428 -2.68 -23.42 -12.45
CA THR A 428 -3.79 -23.60 -11.51
C THR A 428 -4.96 -22.66 -11.78
N CYS A 429 -4.69 -21.37 -12.04
CA CYS A 429 -5.73 -20.42 -12.44
C CYS A 429 -6.36 -20.80 -13.79
N GLN A 430 -5.55 -21.28 -14.74
CA GLN A 430 -6.02 -21.71 -16.06
C GLN A 430 -7.01 -22.87 -15.97
N THR A 431 -6.77 -23.83 -15.07
CA THR A 431 -7.67 -24.97 -14.82
C THR A 431 -8.91 -24.58 -14.01
N LYS A 432 -8.74 -23.77 -12.94
CA LYS A 432 -9.84 -23.36 -12.05
C LYS A 432 -10.82 -22.39 -12.71
N GLY A 433 -10.34 -21.53 -13.62
CA GLY A 433 -11.19 -20.62 -14.40
C GLY A 433 -12.22 -21.34 -15.29
N GLN A 434 -12.06 -22.65 -15.52
CA GLN A 434 -12.99 -23.47 -16.29
C GLN A 434 -14.01 -24.21 -15.41
N THR A 435 -13.89 -24.21 -14.07
CA THR A 435 -14.57 -25.20 -13.21
C THR A 435 -15.22 -24.70 -11.89
N SER A 436 -15.10 -23.44 -11.43
CA SER A 436 -15.64 -23.06 -10.10
C SER A 436 -16.73 -21.97 -10.09
N THR A 437 -17.80 -22.21 -9.31
CA THR A 437 -18.94 -21.32 -9.03
C THR A 437 -19.08 -20.88 -7.55
N ASP A 438 -18.12 -21.18 -6.65
CA ASP A 438 -18.23 -20.79 -5.23
C ASP A 438 -17.32 -19.59 -4.86
N PRO A 439 -17.88 -18.39 -4.62
CA PRO A 439 -17.13 -17.17 -4.33
C PRO A 439 -16.62 -17.03 -2.88
N ARG A 440 -16.72 -18.07 -2.04
CA ARG A 440 -16.53 -17.94 -0.57
C ARG A 440 -15.14 -18.29 -0.03
N HIS A 441 -14.22 -18.79 -0.85
CA HIS A 441 -12.83 -19.01 -0.44
C HIS A 441 -11.90 -18.01 -1.12
N LYS A 442 -11.13 -17.23 -0.34
CA LYS A 442 -9.98 -16.49 -0.85
C LYS A 442 -8.84 -17.48 -1.10
N GLU A 443 -8.95 -18.26 -2.16
CA GLU A 443 -7.81 -19.07 -2.59
C GLU A 443 -6.75 -18.13 -3.17
N GLU A 444 -5.52 -18.23 -2.68
CA GLU A 444 -4.39 -17.56 -3.29
C GLU A 444 -3.90 -18.41 -4.50
N CYS A 445 -3.48 -17.75 -5.58
CA CYS A 445 -2.96 -18.45 -6.74
C CYS A 445 -1.51 -18.86 -6.52
N GLU A 446 -1.03 -19.89 -7.22
CA GLU A 446 0.39 -20.32 -7.13
C GLU A 446 1.40 -19.19 -7.36
N CYS A 447 1.06 -18.21 -8.22
CA CYS A 447 1.90 -17.02 -8.44
C CYS A 447 2.04 -16.15 -7.18
N THR A 448 1.01 -16.14 -6.34
CA THR A 448 1.01 -15.48 -5.03
C THR A 448 1.80 -16.30 -4.03
N ASP A 449 1.45 -17.58 -3.88
CA ASP A 449 2.00 -18.47 -2.86
C ASP A 449 3.49 -18.71 -3.05
N GLY A 450 3.93 -18.91 -4.30
CA GLY A 450 5.31 -19.21 -4.63
C GLY A 450 6.23 -17.99 -4.72
N ARG A 451 5.70 -16.77 -4.64
CA ARG A 451 6.54 -15.57 -4.72
C ARG A 451 7.13 -15.27 -3.34
N PRO A 452 8.47 -15.17 -3.20
CA PRO A 452 9.06 -14.73 -1.94
C PRO A 452 8.52 -13.34 -1.59
N ARG A 453 8.07 -13.18 -0.35
CA ARG A 453 7.58 -11.88 0.14
C ARG A 453 8.64 -10.80 -0.03
N ILE A 454 9.89 -11.12 0.34
CA ILE A 454 11.06 -10.25 0.25
C ILE A 454 12.06 -10.87 -0.72
N PRO A 455 12.36 -10.21 -1.86
CA PRO A 455 13.40 -10.70 -2.78
C PRO A 455 14.80 -10.44 -2.21
N GLN A 456 15.72 -11.34 -2.52
CA GLN A 456 17.16 -11.14 -2.31
C GLN A 456 17.78 -10.81 -3.65
N ASP A 457 18.26 -9.58 -3.81
CA ASP A 457 19.00 -9.17 -4.99
C ASP A 457 20.49 -9.37 -4.64
N VAL A 458 21.05 -10.51 -5.09
CA VAL A 458 22.43 -10.93 -4.81
C VAL A 458 23.43 -10.16 -5.66
#